data_AF-A0A6C0I2K2-F1
#
_entry.id   AF-A0A6C0I2K2-F1
#
_cell.length_a   1.000
_cell.length_b   1.000
_cell.length_c   1.000
_cell.angle_alpha   90.00
_cell.angle_beta   90.00
_cell.angle_gamma   90.00
#
_symmetry.space_group_name_H-M   'P 1'
#
loop_
_entity.id
_entity.type
_entity.pdbx_description
1 polymer ?
#
loop_
_entity_poly.entity_id
_entity_poly.type
_entity_poly.pdbx_seq_one_letter_code
_entity_poly.pdbx_strand_id
1 'polypeptide(L)'
;MKIEVSIGEAIDKLSILELKLKKINNEEKKKEIEKEIKVLDECYTYIKKYKILYKLLIYVNESIWDMTDTIKSISITDSKFPFISNQIFEFNQKRFRIKNWFNLLTNSNIKEQKSYSLSNCNILIKDIEIFKQKIINIYLISLEYDSITIISNFNTQIQELINIPIINYIENLSDKEDKIYIIFDDYNIEQINFLDYKIEYGWYR
;
A
#
# COMPACT_ATOMS: atom_id res chain seq x y z
N MET A 1 22.85 -10.56 19.14
CA MET A 1 21.41 -10.92 19.23
C MET A 1 20.78 -10.65 17.86
N LYS A 2 19.90 -11.53 17.37
CA LYS A 2 19.10 -11.32 16.15
C LYS A 2 17.62 -11.27 16.54
N ILE A 3 16.83 -10.49 15.82
CA ILE A 3 15.37 -10.34 16.02
C ILE A 3 14.68 -10.82 14.75
N GLU A 4 13.68 -11.68 14.88
CA GLU A 4 12.83 -12.10 13.78
C GLU A 4 11.69 -11.08 13.59
N VAL A 5 11.38 -10.73 12.35
CA VAL A 5 10.30 -9.82 11.98
C VAL A 5 9.46 -10.43 10.88
N SER A 6 8.24 -9.92 10.68
CA SER A 6 7.40 -10.33 9.56
C SER A 6 8.03 -9.96 8.21
N ILE A 7 7.71 -10.69 7.14
CA ILE A 7 8.20 -10.37 5.79
C ILE A 7 7.76 -8.96 5.36
N GLY A 8 6.52 -8.57 5.68
CA GLY A 8 6.01 -7.23 5.43
C GLY A 8 6.81 -6.14 6.15
N GLU A 9 7.23 -6.38 7.40
CA GLU A 9 8.10 -5.48 8.17
C GLU A 9 9.49 -5.35 7.52
N ALA A 10 10.08 -6.46 7.07
CA ALA A 10 11.37 -6.46 6.41
C ALA A 10 11.34 -5.69 5.08
N ILE A 11 10.28 -5.86 4.29
CA ILE A 11 10.06 -5.15 3.02
C ILE A 11 9.79 -3.65 3.26
N ASP A 12 9.01 -3.30 4.29
CA ASP A 12 8.79 -1.90 4.67
C ASP A 12 10.09 -1.21 5.06
N LYS A 13 10.88 -1.86 5.93
CA LYS A 13 12.20 -1.37 6.31
C LYS A 13 13.10 -1.17 5.08
N LEU A 14 13.13 -2.13 4.16
CA LEU A 14 13.90 -1.99 2.92
C LEU A 14 13.45 -0.76 2.11
N SER A 15 12.15 -0.57 1.92
CA SER A 15 11.63 0.59 1.17
C SER A 15 11.99 1.93 1.80
N ILE A 16 12.01 2.02 3.14
CA ILE A 16 12.42 3.23 3.87
C ILE A 16 13.93 3.47 3.73
N LEU A 17 14.75 2.41 3.77
CA LEU A 17 16.19 2.52 3.59
C LEU A 17 16.54 2.97 2.17
N GLU A 18 15.87 2.43 1.15
CA GLU A 18 16.02 2.87 -0.25
C GLU A 18 15.62 4.35 -0.40
N LEU A 19 14.52 4.79 0.22
CA LEU A 19 14.12 6.20 0.23
C LEU A 19 15.18 7.09 0.91
N LYS A 20 15.73 6.63 2.04
CA LYS A 20 16.81 7.34 2.75
C LYS A 20 18.06 7.49 1.91
N LEU A 21 18.48 6.47 1.16
CA LEU A 21 19.62 6.57 0.23
C LEU A 21 19.41 7.68 -0.81
N LYS A 22 18.17 7.87 -1.28
CA LYS A 22 17.84 8.92 -2.23
C LYS A 22 17.82 10.32 -1.60
N LYS A 23 17.26 10.47 -0.40
CA LYS A 23 17.05 11.79 0.23
C LYS A 23 18.22 12.28 1.11
N ILE A 24 19.08 11.39 1.61
CA ILE A 24 20.21 11.76 2.49
C ILE A 24 21.48 11.97 1.66
N ASN A 25 22.12 13.13 1.81
CA ASN A 25 23.36 13.46 1.08
C ASN A 25 24.66 13.09 1.81
N ASN A 26 24.60 12.75 3.10
CA ASN A 26 25.79 12.42 3.87
C ASN A 26 26.30 11.01 3.54
N GLU A 27 27.53 10.92 3.01
CA GLU A 27 28.13 9.68 2.52
C GLU A 27 28.40 8.63 3.61
N GLU A 28 28.77 9.04 4.83
CA GLU A 28 28.96 8.09 5.94
C GLU A 28 27.63 7.43 6.34
N LYS A 29 26.55 8.22 6.41
CA LYS A 29 25.20 7.69 6.66
C LYS A 29 24.75 6.74 5.54
N LYS A 30 25.03 7.07 4.27
CA LYS A 30 24.71 6.17 3.15
C LYS A 30 25.40 4.82 3.28
N LYS A 31 26.70 4.79 3.63
CA LYS A 31 27.43 3.53 3.85
C LYS A 31 26.79 2.66 4.93
N GLU A 32 26.29 3.24 6.01
CA GLU A 32 25.57 2.47 7.04
C GLU A 32 24.21 1.97 6.53
N ILE A 33 23.47 2.78 5.77
CA ILE A 33 22.20 2.37 5.16
C ILE A 33 22.40 1.21 4.18
N GLU A 34 23.45 1.25 3.36
CA GLU A 34 23.80 0.16 2.43
C GLU A 34 24.09 -1.16 3.16
N LYS A 35 24.73 -1.11 4.33
CA LYS A 35 24.92 -2.29 5.17
C LYS A 35 23.60 -2.88 5.64
N GLU A 36 22.64 -2.03 6.04
CA GLU A 36 21.30 -2.49 6.44
C GLU A 36 20.53 -3.10 5.27
N ILE A 37 20.58 -2.50 4.08
CA ILE A 37 19.95 -3.02 2.86
C ILE A 37 20.48 -4.41 2.53
N LYS A 38 21.79 -4.61 2.61
CA LYS A 38 22.42 -5.92 2.34
C LYS A 38 21.90 -7.04 3.23
N VAL A 39 21.49 -6.73 4.46
CA VAL A 39 20.89 -7.73 5.37
C VAL A 39 19.48 -8.14 4.93
N LEU A 40 18.83 -7.33 4.09
CA LEU A 40 17.47 -7.52 3.59
C LEU A 40 17.44 -8.03 2.14
N ASP A 41 18.55 -8.52 1.57
CA ASP A 41 18.65 -8.95 0.17
C ASP A 41 17.55 -9.96 -0.24
N GLU A 42 17.16 -10.85 0.67
CA GLU A 42 16.10 -11.84 0.43
C GLU A 42 14.74 -11.19 0.08
N CYS A 43 14.48 -9.97 0.58
CA CYS A 43 13.26 -9.22 0.28
C CYS A 43 13.07 -8.95 -1.21
N TYR A 44 14.16 -8.84 -1.99
CA TYR A 44 14.09 -8.56 -3.43
C TYR A 44 13.37 -9.67 -4.20
N THR A 45 13.38 -10.91 -3.71
CA THR A 45 12.63 -12.02 -4.32
C THR A 45 11.12 -11.78 -4.26
N TYR A 46 10.61 -11.31 -3.12
CA TYR A 46 9.20 -10.94 -2.93
C TYR A 46 8.85 -9.67 -3.69
N ILE A 47 9.72 -8.67 -3.69
CA ILE A 47 9.53 -7.42 -4.44
C ILE A 47 9.39 -7.69 -5.93
N LYS A 48 10.25 -8.57 -6.49
CA LYS A 48 10.18 -8.96 -7.90
C LYS A 48 8.86 -9.66 -8.25
N LYS A 49 8.30 -10.44 -7.31
CA LYS A 49 7.02 -11.13 -7.47
C LYS A 49 5.82 -10.20 -7.33
N TYR A 50 5.86 -9.25 -6.39
CA TYR A 50 4.74 -8.36 -6.05
C TYR A 50 5.08 -6.88 -6.31
N LYS A 51 5.54 -6.58 -7.54
CA LYS A 51 6.06 -5.24 -7.90
C LYS A 51 5.08 -4.10 -7.66
N ILE A 52 3.79 -4.31 -7.94
CA ILE A 52 2.75 -3.28 -7.76
C ILE A 52 2.61 -2.93 -6.27
N LEU A 53 2.59 -3.94 -5.38
CA LEU A 53 2.52 -3.73 -3.94
C LEU A 53 3.74 -2.98 -3.41
N TYR A 54 4.94 -3.29 -3.92
CA TYR A 54 6.14 -2.57 -3.53
C TYR A 54 6.11 -1.10 -3.97
N LYS A 55 5.60 -0.82 -5.18
CA LYS A 55 5.39 0.57 -5.65
C LYS A 55 4.40 1.33 -4.79
N LEU A 56 3.30 0.69 -4.38
CA LEU A 56 2.35 1.29 -3.43
C LEU A 56 3.00 1.58 -2.09
N LEU A 57 3.84 0.67 -1.59
CA LEU A 57 4.55 0.85 -0.32
C LEU A 57 5.51 2.04 -0.39
N ILE A 58 6.28 2.17 -1.47
CA ILE A 58 7.16 3.31 -1.70
C ILE A 58 6.34 4.62 -1.74
N TYR A 59 5.26 4.67 -2.52
CA TYR A 59 4.38 5.83 -2.60
C TYR A 59 3.87 6.27 -1.23
N VAL A 60 3.40 5.32 -0.41
CA VAL A 60 2.92 5.58 0.95
C VAL A 60 4.06 6.07 1.85
N ASN A 61 5.23 5.42 1.84
CA ASN A 61 6.36 5.82 2.67
C ASN A 61 6.94 7.19 2.28
N GLU A 62 6.98 7.51 0.99
CA GLU A 62 7.39 8.82 0.50
C GLU A 62 6.39 9.91 0.91
N SER A 63 5.08 9.64 0.79
CA SER A 63 4.05 10.56 1.26
C SER A 63 4.17 10.82 2.77
N ILE A 64 4.41 9.79 3.58
CA ILE A 64 4.65 9.94 5.03
C ILE A 64 5.91 10.78 5.28
N TRP A 65 6.98 10.54 4.53
CA TRP A 65 8.23 11.29 4.66
C TRP A 65 8.00 12.78 4.40
N ASP A 66 7.38 13.13 3.28
CA ASP A 66 7.17 14.51 2.86
C ASP A 66 6.21 15.26 3.81
N MET A 67 5.15 14.59 4.27
CA MET A 67 4.29 15.13 5.32
C MET A 67 5.03 15.32 6.65
N THR A 68 5.93 14.41 6.99
CA THR A 68 6.74 14.50 8.22
C THR A 68 7.76 15.63 8.15
N ASP A 69 8.37 15.86 6.99
CA ASP A 69 9.27 17.01 6.79
C ASP A 69 8.49 18.32 6.85
N THR A 70 7.29 18.35 6.26
CA THR A 70 6.39 19.51 6.36
C THR A 70 6.00 19.78 7.81
N ILE A 71 5.51 18.78 8.56
CA ILE A 71 5.02 18.98 9.93
C ILE A 71 6.14 19.39 10.90
N LYS A 72 7.39 18.98 10.66
CA LYS A 72 8.57 19.40 11.45
C LYS A 72 8.96 20.87 11.23
N SER A 73 8.56 21.46 10.10
CA SER A 73 8.90 22.85 9.74
C SER A 73 7.85 23.87 10.20
N ILE A 74 6.75 23.42 10.79
CA ILE A 74 5.67 24.27 11.31
C ILE A 74 5.53 24.13 12.84
N SER A 75 4.91 25.14 13.47
CA SER A 75 4.58 25.11 14.90
C SER A 75 3.35 24.23 15.17
N ILE A 76 3.24 23.68 16.39
CA ILE A 76 2.03 22.99 16.87
C ILE A 76 0.79 23.90 16.83
N THR A 77 0.98 25.22 16.93
CA THR A 77 -0.10 26.21 16.85
C THR A 77 -0.52 26.56 15.42
N ASP A 78 0.17 26.04 14.40
CA ASP A 78 -0.19 26.26 13.00
C ASP A 78 -1.52 25.55 12.67
N SER A 79 -2.41 26.22 11.94
CA SER A 79 -3.73 25.68 11.60
C SER A 79 -3.66 24.44 10.69
N LYS A 80 -2.54 24.23 9.98
CA LYS A 80 -2.31 23.03 9.16
C LYS A 80 -1.85 21.83 9.97
N PHE A 81 -1.31 22.03 11.17
CA PHE A 81 -0.71 20.96 11.97
C PHE A 81 -1.67 19.79 12.23
N PRO A 82 -2.93 20.01 12.68
CA PRO A 82 -3.86 18.91 12.94
C PRO A 82 -4.20 18.11 11.67
N PHE A 83 -4.35 18.80 10.54
CA PHE A 83 -4.67 18.17 9.26
C PHE A 83 -3.54 17.26 8.78
N ILE A 84 -2.30 17.78 8.75
CA ILE A 84 -1.13 16.99 8.32
C ILE A 84 -0.87 15.83 9.29
N SER A 85 -1.01 16.05 10.60
CA SER A 85 -0.88 14.99 11.60
C SER A 85 -1.88 13.86 11.37
N ASN A 86 -3.15 14.21 11.09
CA ASN A 86 -4.17 13.23 10.76
C ASN A 86 -3.84 12.48 9.46
N GLN A 87 -3.35 13.16 8.42
CA GLN A 87 -2.94 12.50 7.19
C GLN A 87 -1.76 11.54 7.40
N ILE A 88 -0.77 11.90 8.23
CA ILE A 88 0.32 10.99 8.61
C ILE A 88 -0.26 9.74 9.30
N PHE A 89 -1.22 9.90 10.20
CA PHE A 89 -1.89 8.75 10.84
C PHE A 89 -2.60 7.86 9.81
N GLU A 90 -3.39 8.44 8.91
CA GLU A 90 -4.08 7.70 7.86
C GLU A 90 -3.11 6.95 6.94
N PHE A 91 -2.03 7.58 6.49
CA PHE A 91 -1.03 6.92 5.66
C PHE A 91 -0.26 5.82 6.40
N ASN A 92 -0.05 5.94 7.71
CA ASN A 92 0.49 4.83 8.50
C ASN A 92 -0.44 3.61 8.51
N GLN A 93 -1.76 3.81 8.51
CA GLN A 93 -2.72 2.71 8.37
C GLN A 93 -2.65 2.06 6.99
N LYS A 94 -2.52 2.88 5.93
CA LYS A 94 -2.29 2.38 4.56
C LYS A 94 -1.02 1.54 4.48
N ARG A 95 0.07 2.01 5.10
CA ARG A 95 1.35 1.29 5.18
C ARG A 95 1.18 -0.06 5.87
N PHE A 96 0.49 -0.09 7.00
CA PHE A 96 0.18 -1.32 7.72
C PHE A 96 -0.57 -2.32 6.83
N ARG A 97 -1.59 -1.87 6.07
CA ARG A 97 -2.34 -2.74 5.15
C ARG A 97 -1.45 -3.37 4.09
N ILE A 98 -0.57 -2.58 3.46
CA ILE A 98 0.35 -3.11 2.44
C ILE A 98 1.32 -4.13 3.06
N LYS A 99 1.88 -3.86 4.25
CA LYS A 99 2.72 -4.83 4.99
C LYS A 99 1.97 -6.13 5.26
N ASN A 100 0.72 -6.02 5.69
CA ASN A 100 -0.12 -7.19 5.91
C ASN A 100 -0.41 -7.96 4.61
N TRP A 101 -0.57 -7.27 3.47
CA TRP A 101 -0.74 -7.95 2.18
C TRP A 101 0.48 -8.77 1.80
N PHE A 102 1.70 -8.25 1.99
CA PHE A 102 2.91 -9.04 1.84
C PHE A 102 2.89 -10.26 2.75
N ASN A 103 2.60 -10.07 4.05
CA ASN A 103 2.53 -11.16 5.02
C ASN A 103 1.56 -12.28 4.62
N LEU A 104 0.39 -11.92 4.07
CA LEU A 104 -0.60 -12.88 3.61
C LEU A 104 -0.14 -13.60 2.34
N LEU A 105 0.41 -12.86 1.36
CA LEU A 105 0.85 -13.43 0.08
C LEU A 105 2.09 -14.32 0.20
N THR A 106 2.93 -14.08 1.20
CA THR A 106 4.17 -14.83 1.44
C THR A 106 4.04 -15.86 2.55
N ASN A 107 2.85 -16.00 3.16
CA ASN A 107 2.64 -16.84 4.34
C ASN A 107 3.68 -16.57 5.45
N SER A 108 3.93 -15.29 5.75
CA SER A 108 4.89 -14.88 6.78
C SER A 108 4.57 -15.55 8.12
N ASN A 109 5.61 -16.14 8.74
CA ASN A 109 5.52 -16.86 10.01
C ASN A 109 5.08 -15.95 11.16
N ILE A 110 5.56 -14.70 11.15
CA ILE A 110 5.16 -13.64 12.09
C ILE A 110 4.29 -12.65 11.35
N LYS A 111 3.27 -12.12 12.02
CA LYS A 111 2.36 -11.09 11.49
C LYS A 111 2.14 -10.00 12.53
N GLU A 112 2.39 -8.76 12.13
CA GLU A 112 2.07 -7.58 12.95
C GLU A 112 0.56 -7.48 13.19
N GLN A 113 0.16 -7.03 14.38
CA GLN A 113 -1.24 -6.83 14.75
C GLN A 113 -1.53 -5.36 14.98
N LYS A 114 -2.71 -4.91 14.57
CA LYS A 114 -3.22 -3.57 14.88
C LYS A 114 -4.32 -3.63 15.95
N SER A 115 -4.53 -2.53 16.67
CA SER A 115 -5.50 -2.43 17.77
C SER A 115 -6.89 -1.96 17.37
N TYR A 116 -7.13 -1.60 16.11
CA TYR A 116 -8.35 -0.92 15.64
C TYR A 116 -9.39 -1.86 15.02
N SER A 117 -10.64 -1.39 14.99
CA SER A 117 -11.77 -2.04 14.30
C SER A 117 -11.51 -2.26 12.81
N LEU A 118 -12.02 -3.36 12.27
CA LEU A 118 -11.92 -3.68 10.84
C LEU A 118 -12.86 -2.79 10.02
N SER A 119 -12.32 -2.12 9.01
CA SER A 119 -13.11 -1.41 7.98
C SER A 119 -13.35 -2.31 6.77
N ASN A 120 -14.58 -2.29 6.25
CA ASN A 120 -14.99 -3.14 5.12
C ASN A 120 -15.58 -2.28 4.00
N CYS A 121 -15.41 -2.71 2.75
CA CYS A 121 -15.99 -2.07 1.58
C CYS A 121 -16.56 -3.09 0.60
N ASN A 122 -17.69 -2.75 -0.03
CA ASN A 122 -18.24 -3.52 -1.14
C ASN A 122 -18.05 -2.71 -2.43
N ILE A 123 -17.51 -3.34 -3.46
CA ILE A 123 -17.26 -2.75 -4.77
C ILE A 123 -18.08 -3.53 -5.80
N LEU A 124 -18.95 -2.82 -6.51
CA LEU A 124 -19.73 -3.38 -7.61
C LEU A 124 -19.01 -3.09 -8.93
N ILE A 125 -18.68 -4.14 -9.68
CA ILE A 125 -18.07 -4.04 -11.02
C ILE A 125 -19.05 -4.58 -12.04
N LYS A 126 -19.59 -3.68 -12.88
CA LYS A 126 -20.58 -4.02 -13.91
C LYS A 126 -19.95 -4.24 -15.28
N ASP A 127 -18.78 -3.67 -15.53
CA ASP A 127 -18.08 -3.75 -16.81
C ASP A 127 -16.60 -4.12 -16.63
N ILE A 128 -16.19 -5.24 -17.25
CA ILE A 128 -14.82 -5.75 -17.18
C ILE A 128 -13.82 -4.89 -17.97
N GLU A 129 -14.24 -4.21 -19.03
CA GLU A 129 -13.36 -3.34 -19.82
C GLU A 129 -13.09 -2.04 -19.06
N ILE A 130 -14.09 -1.47 -18.38
CA ILE A 130 -13.89 -0.33 -17.47
C ILE A 130 -12.98 -0.74 -16.31
N PHE A 131 -13.18 -1.94 -15.74
CA PHE A 131 -12.28 -2.50 -14.73
C PHE A 131 -10.82 -2.52 -15.19
N LYS A 132 -10.54 -3.08 -16.37
CA LYS A 132 -9.17 -3.15 -16.92
C LYS A 132 -8.55 -1.76 -17.10
N GLN A 133 -9.32 -0.79 -17.57
CA GLN A 133 -8.85 0.59 -17.76
C GLN A 133 -8.52 1.28 -16.44
N LYS A 134 -9.28 1.00 -15.38
CA LYS A 134 -9.16 1.65 -14.07
C LYS A 134 -8.53 0.75 -13.00
N ILE A 135 -7.88 -0.34 -13.36
CA ILE A 135 -7.39 -1.38 -12.42
C ILE A 135 -6.60 -0.82 -11.21
N ILE A 136 -5.86 0.28 -11.41
CA ILE A 136 -5.09 0.92 -10.34
C ILE A 136 -5.99 1.49 -9.22
N ASN A 137 -7.20 1.92 -9.56
CA ASN A 137 -8.16 2.45 -8.59
C ASN A 137 -8.56 1.39 -7.57
N ILE A 138 -8.58 0.11 -7.93
CA ILE A 138 -8.84 -0.97 -6.97
C ILE A 138 -7.73 -1.06 -5.93
N TYR A 139 -6.47 -0.94 -6.34
CA TYR A 139 -5.36 -0.91 -5.40
C TYR A 139 -5.46 0.28 -4.45
N LEU A 140 -5.82 1.46 -4.97
CA LEU A 140 -5.97 2.68 -4.17
C LEU A 140 -7.15 2.60 -3.20
N ILE A 141 -8.32 2.14 -3.64
CA ILE A 141 -9.46 1.87 -2.75
C ILE A 141 -9.07 0.84 -1.68
N SER A 142 -8.29 -0.19 -2.05
CA SER A 142 -7.83 -1.21 -1.11
C SER A 142 -6.95 -0.65 0.00
N LEU A 143 -6.30 0.49 -0.18
CA LEU A 143 -5.53 1.13 0.90
C LEU A 143 -6.43 1.69 2.01
N GLU A 144 -7.70 1.95 1.74
CA GLU A 144 -8.62 2.58 2.70
C GLU A 144 -9.34 1.54 3.60
N TYR A 145 -9.39 0.28 3.17
CA TYR A 145 -10.20 -0.76 3.80
C TYR A 145 -9.40 -2.00 4.20
N ASP A 146 -9.80 -2.67 5.27
CA ASP A 146 -9.14 -3.89 5.75
C ASP A 146 -9.67 -5.16 5.07
N SER A 147 -10.90 -5.11 4.59
CA SER A 147 -11.53 -6.17 3.79
C SER A 147 -12.35 -5.55 2.67
N ILE A 148 -12.27 -6.15 1.49
CA ILE A 148 -13.06 -5.74 0.32
C ILE A 148 -13.85 -6.93 -0.17
N THR A 149 -15.09 -6.67 -0.58
CA THR A 149 -15.91 -7.63 -1.31
C THR A 149 -16.18 -7.06 -2.70
N ILE A 150 -15.63 -7.70 -3.72
CA ILE A 150 -15.97 -7.43 -5.12
C ILE A 150 -17.20 -8.24 -5.48
N ILE A 151 -18.20 -7.55 -6.01
CA ILE A 151 -19.45 -8.11 -6.51
C ILE A 151 -19.41 -7.97 -8.03
N SER A 152 -19.32 -9.09 -8.75
CA SER A 152 -19.21 -9.10 -10.21
C SER A 152 -19.48 -10.48 -10.81
N ASN A 153 -19.99 -10.48 -12.04
CA ASN A 153 -20.06 -11.69 -12.87
C ASN A 153 -18.71 -12.05 -13.53
N PHE A 154 -17.67 -11.25 -13.31
CA PHE A 154 -16.35 -11.39 -13.94
C PHE A 154 -15.24 -11.80 -12.97
N ASN A 155 -15.59 -12.45 -11.85
CA ASN A 155 -14.66 -12.72 -10.75
C ASN A 155 -13.37 -13.45 -11.17
N THR A 156 -13.45 -14.47 -12.03
CA THR A 156 -12.26 -15.18 -12.52
C THR A 156 -11.31 -14.26 -13.28
N GLN A 157 -11.84 -13.42 -14.18
CA GLN A 157 -11.04 -12.48 -14.96
C GLN A 157 -10.40 -11.40 -14.07
N ILE A 158 -11.14 -10.96 -13.05
CA ILE A 158 -10.63 -9.99 -12.08
C ILE A 158 -9.46 -10.59 -11.28
N GLN A 159 -9.62 -11.83 -10.78
CA GLN A 159 -8.60 -12.54 -10.00
C GLN A 159 -7.29 -12.76 -10.78
N GLU A 160 -7.35 -12.92 -12.10
CA GLU A 160 -6.15 -13.03 -12.94
C GLU A 160 -5.40 -11.70 -13.07
N LEU A 161 -6.09 -10.57 -12.90
CA LEU A 161 -5.56 -9.23 -13.13
C LEU A 161 -5.05 -8.55 -11.84
N ILE A 162 -5.65 -8.86 -10.69
CA ILE A 162 -5.26 -8.27 -9.40
C ILE A 162 -4.88 -9.33 -8.38
N ASN A 163 -3.91 -9.00 -7.55
CA ASN A 163 -3.46 -9.89 -6.49
C ASN A 163 -3.41 -9.15 -5.15
N ILE A 164 -4.59 -8.94 -4.56
CA ILE A 164 -4.77 -8.30 -3.26
C ILE A 164 -5.45 -9.31 -2.33
N PRO A 165 -4.77 -9.78 -1.27
CA PRO A 165 -5.20 -10.93 -0.48
C PRO A 165 -6.39 -10.66 0.46
N ILE A 166 -6.86 -9.41 0.52
CA ILE A 166 -8.00 -8.99 1.34
C ILE A 166 -9.32 -8.90 0.54
N ILE A 167 -9.26 -9.18 -0.76
CA ILE A 167 -10.43 -9.11 -1.64
C ILE A 167 -11.13 -10.46 -1.67
N ASN A 168 -12.41 -10.45 -1.31
CA ASN A 168 -13.35 -11.54 -1.47
C ASN A 168 -14.21 -11.29 -2.73
N TYR A 169 -14.69 -12.34 -3.35
CA TYR A 169 -15.41 -12.28 -4.62
C TYR A 169 -16.78 -12.95 -4.51
N ILE A 170 -17.83 -12.28 -4.99
CA ILE A 170 -19.22 -12.76 -4.97
C ILE A 170 -19.86 -12.45 -6.33
N GLU A 171 -20.69 -13.35 -6.85
CA GLU A 171 -21.37 -13.16 -8.15
C GLU A 171 -22.64 -12.30 -8.03
N ASN A 172 -23.49 -12.57 -7.03
CA ASN A 172 -24.76 -11.85 -6.83
C ASN A 172 -24.88 -11.30 -5.41
N LEU A 173 -25.51 -10.13 -5.28
CA LEU A 173 -26.04 -9.65 -4.00
C LEU A 173 -27.11 -10.65 -3.55
N SER A 174 -27.00 -11.22 -2.35
CA SER A 174 -28.19 -11.79 -1.71
C SER A 174 -29.19 -10.66 -1.52
N ASP A 175 -30.45 -10.84 -1.94
CA ASP A 175 -31.55 -9.86 -1.96
C ASP A 175 -31.90 -9.20 -0.60
N LYS A 176 -31.07 -9.36 0.44
CA LYS A 176 -31.40 -9.08 1.83
C LYS A 176 -30.58 -8.01 2.54
N GLU A 177 -29.71 -7.25 1.87
CA GLU A 177 -28.96 -6.22 2.59
C GLU A 177 -28.90 -4.90 1.83
N ASP A 178 -29.49 -3.86 2.43
CA ASP A 178 -29.27 -2.43 2.15
C ASP A 178 -27.80 -2.07 2.45
N LYS A 179 -26.86 -2.63 1.69
CA LYS A 179 -25.43 -2.35 1.80
C LYS A 179 -25.05 -1.23 0.84
N ILE A 180 -24.33 -0.23 1.37
CA ILE A 180 -23.70 0.81 0.56
C ILE A 180 -22.55 0.16 -0.23
N TYR A 181 -22.51 0.40 -1.55
CA TYR A 181 -21.47 -0.06 -2.44
C TYR A 181 -20.85 1.09 -3.22
N ILE A 182 -19.55 0.97 -3.52
CA ILE A 182 -18.88 1.80 -4.50
C ILE A 182 -19.18 1.22 -5.88
N ILE A 183 -19.84 2.00 -6.74
CA ILE A 183 -19.97 1.64 -8.16
C ILE A 183 -18.62 1.96 -8.82
N PHE A 184 -17.87 0.92 -9.16
CA PHE A 184 -16.51 1.09 -9.64
C PHE A 184 -16.44 1.83 -10.97
N ASP A 185 -17.42 1.58 -11.84
CA ASP A 185 -17.47 2.15 -13.18
C ASP A 185 -17.55 3.70 -13.14
N ASP A 186 -18.31 4.22 -12.18
CA ASP A 186 -18.51 5.65 -11.93
C ASP A 186 -17.41 6.27 -11.05
N TYR A 187 -16.56 5.44 -10.42
CA TYR A 187 -15.52 5.90 -9.51
C TYR A 187 -14.36 6.54 -10.27
N ASN A 188 -14.10 7.80 -9.98
CA ASN A 188 -12.96 8.55 -10.49
C ASN A 188 -12.12 9.04 -9.30
N ILE A 189 -10.82 8.78 -9.36
CA ILE A 189 -9.86 9.33 -8.40
C ILE A 189 -9.38 10.66 -8.97
N GLU A 190 -9.44 11.72 -8.17
CA GLU A 190 -8.73 12.97 -8.48
C GLU A 190 -7.23 12.66 -8.51
N GLN A 191 -6.66 12.69 -9.73
CA GLN A 191 -5.27 12.39 -10.11
C GLN A 191 -4.30 12.08 -8.96
N ILE A 192 -4.20 10.81 -8.58
CA ILE A 192 -2.98 10.31 -7.94
C ILE A 192 -2.03 9.98 -9.09
N ASN A 193 -0.92 10.72 -9.23
CA ASN A 193 0.15 10.48 -10.21
C ASN A 193 0.96 9.19 -9.90
N PHE A 194 0.27 8.08 -9.67
CA PHE A 194 0.88 6.76 -9.49
C PHE A 194 1.67 6.33 -10.74
N LEU A 195 1.30 6.86 -11.91
CA LEU A 195 1.97 6.57 -13.18
C LEU A 195 3.35 7.26 -13.32
N ASP A 196 3.63 8.35 -12.58
CA ASP A 196 4.94 9.03 -12.62
C ASP A 196 6.02 8.25 -11.87
N TYR A 197 5.63 7.34 -10.96
CA TYR A 197 6.54 6.36 -10.35
C TYR A 197 7.14 5.37 -11.36
N LYS A 198 6.73 5.39 -12.64
CA LYS A 198 7.35 4.59 -13.71
C LYS A 198 8.74 5.10 -14.16
N ILE A 199 9.23 6.26 -13.74
CA ILE A 199 10.41 6.87 -14.40
C ILE A 199 11.72 6.86 -13.57
N GLU A 200 11.71 6.65 -12.25
CA GLU A 200 12.95 6.86 -11.45
C GLU A 200 13.48 5.67 -10.61
N TYR A 201 12.91 4.47 -10.72
CA TYR A 201 13.36 3.31 -9.94
C TYR A 201 14.26 2.39 -10.77
N GLY A 202 15.40 2.92 -11.24
CA GLY A 202 16.64 2.13 -11.27
C GLY A 202 17.06 1.96 -9.81
N TRP A 203 17.29 0.78 -9.25
CA TRP A 203 17.92 -0.40 -9.80
C TRP A 203 17.20 -1.64 -9.25
N TYR A 204 16.72 -2.53 -10.12
CA TYR A 204 16.57 -3.93 -9.74
C TYR A 204 17.96 -4.57 -9.92
N ARG A 205 18.77 -4.59 -8.86
CA ARG A 205 19.90 -5.53 -8.81
C ARG A 205 19.44 -6.83 -8.17
#